data_AF-A0A931LZC5-F1
#
_entry.id   AF-A0A931LZC5-F1
#
_cell.length_a   1.000
_cell.length_b   1.000
_cell.length_c   1.000
_cell.angle_alpha   90.00
_cell.angle_beta   90.00
_cell.angle_gamma   90.00
#
_symmetry.space_group_name_H-M   'P 1'
#
loop_
_entity.id
_entity.type
_entity.pdbx_description
1 polymer ?
#
loop_
_entity_poly.entity_id
_entity_poly.type
_entity_poly.pdbx_seq_one_letter_code
_entity_poly.pdbx_strand_id
1 'polypeptide(L)'
;GNTESFAYDEWSRLITQTHPGGSTIQTAYDRENHPTSVTDELSHATTLAYDARGLLTSQTNARGDVESYAYDADGRRTSVTNGRGYTRTYAYTARGEVSSLTLPDTAVEHWTYNGNGEISGYTNPLSQAITYGYDDAGRQTGITYPSGPNVTFAYDSAGRRTSMVDAIGTTSWTFDAASQATALGTPQGNMTYGYDSAGRRTSMVETGVGTSTYSYDADSRLTSLANAFSGTTSRTYDADSRLSRQTFSSGAYTDLGYDSRSRTTSVTHKNSSAGVLESESYVYDAANNLTSKTVNSAATSYGYDAIDQITSESASAYSASYTYDANGNRLSKTLGGSTDSYTYDSGDKMLTAGAKSYAYDVAGRTTSVTSAGQTTTVAYDYEDRVTSITYPSSATNTFTYNGLDARVGKTDSGGSKSYKRDGAGVTNAVLSDGAANYTPGVSERRSGASKFYHAERLGSNVMETDSSQTSTATRSFDAFGMLVASTGSSSSPFGFVGQQGYQTDADSGLLLLGHRYYDPSTGRFLTRDHAKDGRNWYNYCGNRPTKVLDPDGNGPWDNLAVIFGALPLWLKVVTIVFLAGDIVVCIYVIIGTWRANQPMIATEVPAGPQPRPVNEGPSVPLERGRQASE
;
A
#
# COMPACT_ATOMS: atom_id res chain seq x y z
N GLY A 1 -23.95 -9.59 17.66
CA GLY A 1 -24.20 -9.29 16.23
C GLY A 1 -23.02 -9.73 15.40
N ASN A 2 -21.82 -9.26 15.74
CA ASN A 2 -20.59 -9.50 14.99
C ASN A 2 -19.80 -10.67 15.62
N THR A 3 -20.37 -11.88 15.58
CA THR A 3 -19.70 -13.06 16.16
C THR A 3 -18.96 -13.81 15.06
N GLU A 4 -17.70 -14.12 15.31
CA GLU A 4 -16.89 -15.04 14.52
C GLU A 4 -16.69 -16.32 15.34
N SER A 5 -16.79 -17.49 14.70
CA SER A 5 -16.61 -18.78 15.37
C SER A 5 -15.61 -19.67 14.65
N PHE A 6 -14.87 -20.46 15.42
CA PHE A 6 -13.80 -21.33 14.95
C PHE A 6 -14.10 -22.77 15.35
N ALA A 7 -14.03 -23.68 14.40
CA ALA A 7 -14.15 -25.12 14.63
C ALA A 7 -12.79 -25.80 14.41
N TYR A 8 -12.47 -26.74 15.28
CA TYR A 8 -11.21 -27.47 15.28
C TYR A 8 -11.46 -28.98 15.18
N ASP A 9 -10.51 -29.71 14.59
CA ASP A 9 -10.53 -31.18 14.61
C ASP A 9 -9.95 -31.76 15.91
N GLU A 10 -9.87 -33.09 16.00
CA GLU A 10 -9.35 -33.82 17.17
C GLU A 10 -7.86 -33.52 17.48
N TRP A 11 -7.11 -32.97 16.53
CA TRP A 11 -5.73 -32.54 16.72
C TRP A 11 -5.61 -31.03 16.97
N SER A 12 -6.72 -30.36 17.28
CA SER A 12 -6.81 -28.92 17.54
C SER A 12 -6.38 -28.05 16.35
N ARG A 13 -6.57 -28.55 15.12
CA ARG A 13 -6.30 -27.79 13.89
C ARG A 13 -7.57 -27.08 13.43
N LEU A 14 -7.46 -25.82 12.99
CA LEU A 14 -8.60 -25.04 12.52
C LEU A 14 -9.15 -25.63 11.22
N ILE A 15 -10.37 -26.16 11.23
CA ILE A 15 -11.02 -26.72 10.03
C ILE A 15 -12.10 -25.83 9.45
N THR A 16 -12.68 -24.92 10.25
CA THR A 16 -13.69 -23.98 9.76
C THR A 16 -13.64 -22.66 10.54
N GLN A 17 -13.57 -21.56 9.82
CA GLN A 17 -13.80 -20.20 10.32
C GLN A 17 -15.16 -19.74 9.80
N THR A 18 -16.07 -19.33 10.69
CA THR A 18 -17.39 -18.80 10.32
C THR A 18 -17.45 -17.32 10.67
N HIS A 19 -17.67 -16.50 9.67
CA HIS A 19 -17.70 -15.05 9.81
C HIS A 19 -19.09 -14.54 10.26
N PRO A 20 -19.18 -13.28 10.71
CA PRO A 20 -20.47 -12.63 10.90
C PRO A 20 -21.31 -12.70 9.63
N GLY A 21 -22.51 -13.28 9.72
CA GLY A 21 -23.38 -13.56 8.59
C GLY A 21 -23.40 -15.04 8.15
N GLY A 22 -22.56 -15.90 8.74
CA GLY A 22 -22.64 -17.35 8.61
C GLY A 22 -21.86 -17.96 7.43
N SER A 23 -21.21 -17.15 6.60
CA SER A 23 -20.29 -17.65 5.57
C SER A 23 -19.01 -18.22 6.19
N THR A 24 -18.39 -19.18 5.50
CA THR A 24 -17.32 -20.00 6.08
C THR A 24 -16.10 -20.12 5.19
N ILE A 25 -14.92 -20.12 5.80
CA ILE A 25 -13.68 -20.61 5.19
C ILE A 25 -13.38 -21.99 5.78
N GLN A 26 -13.03 -22.96 4.94
CA GLN A 26 -12.70 -24.32 5.36
C GLN A 26 -11.26 -24.68 5.04
N THR A 27 -10.61 -25.46 5.90
CA THR A 27 -9.24 -25.94 5.68
C THR A 27 -9.16 -27.44 5.91
N ALA A 28 -8.58 -28.15 4.95
CA ALA A 28 -8.29 -29.57 5.03
C ALA A 28 -6.77 -29.77 5.25
N TYR A 29 -6.39 -30.85 5.92
CA TYR A 29 -5.00 -31.15 6.25
C TYR A 29 -4.63 -32.60 5.93
N ASP A 30 -3.34 -32.86 5.71
CA ASP A 30 -2.78 -34.21 5.70
C ASP A 30 -2.54 -34.75 7.14
N ARG A 31 -1.84 -35.89 7.26
CA ARG A 31 -1.53 -36.50 8.57
C ARG A 31 -0.36 -35.81 9.26
N GLU A 32 0.46 -35.11 8.50
CA GLU A 32 1.67 -34.39 8.90
C GLU A 32 1.37 -32.94 9.29
N ASN A 33 0.09 -32.54 9.33
CA ASN A 33 -0.40 -31.22 9.72
C ASN A 33 -0.12 -30.10 8.68
N HIS A 34 0.05 -30.47 7.41
CA HIS A 34 0.10 -29.50 6.31
C HIS A 34 -1.30 -29.24 5.75
N PRO A 35 -1.71 -27.98 5.51
CA PRO A 35 -2.95 -27.67 4.81
C PRO A 35 -2.91 -28.22 3.38
N THR A 36 -3.86 -29.05 2.98
CA THR A 36 -3.94 -29.62 1.61
C THR A 36 -4.98 -28.94 0.75
N SER A 37 -5.98 -28.32 1.37
CA SER A 37 -6.98 -27.52 0.67
C SER A 37 -7.53 -26.40 1.55
N VAL A 38 -7.80 -25.26 0.94
CA VAL A 38 -8.45 -24.11 1.54
C VAL A 38 -9.61 -23.72 0.65
N THR A 39 -10.82 -23.73 1.20
CA THR A 39 -12.05 -23.36 0.49
C THR A 39 -12.57 -22.04 1.05
N ASP A 40 -12.75 -21.05 0.17
CA ASP A 40 -13.23 -19.72 0.56
C ASP A 40 -14.74 -19.67 0.81
N GLU A 41 -15.23 -18.46 1.12
CA GLU A 41 -16.63 -18.19 1.44
C GLU A 41 -17.60 -18.36 0.26
N LEU A 42 -17.08 -18.51 -0.96
CA LEU A 42 -17.82 -18.78 -2.19
C LEU A 42 -17.67 -20.23 -2.66
N SER A 43 -17.09 -21.10 -1.82
CA SER A 43 -16.79 -22.51 -2.14
C SER A 43 -15.73 -22.69 -3.23
N HIS A 44 -14.87 -21.69 -3.44
CA HIS A 44 -13.72 -21.80 -4.33
C HIS A 44 -12.53 -22.42 -3.58
N ALA A 45 -12.00 -23.52 -4.09
CA ALA A 45 -10.93 -24.27 -3.43
C ALA A 45 -9.55 -24.00 -4.04
N THR A 46 -8.58 -23.72 -3.18
CA THR A 46 -7.14 -23.78 -3.50
C THR A 46 -6.57 -25.07 -2.92
N THR A 47 -5.79 -25.81 -3.68
CA THR A 47 -5.12 -27.05 -3.23
C THR A 47 -3.61 -26.88 -3.15
N LEU A 48 -2.99 -27.58 -2.22
CA LEU A 48 -1.57 -27.47 -1.87
C LEU A 48 -0.93 -28.85 -1.86
N ALA A 49 0.28 -28.99 -2.41
CA ALA A 49 1.04 -30.24 -2.43
C ALA A 49 2.44 -30.05 -1.85
N TYR A 50 2.95 -31.07 -1.16
CA TYR A 50 4.21 -31.01 -0.41
C TYR A 50 5.16 -32.14 -0.81
N ASP A 51 6.47 -31.91 -0.68
CA ASP A 51 7.47 -32.98 -0.77
C ASP A 51 7.58 -33.76 0.54
N ALA A 52 8.41 -34.81 0.56
CA ALA A 52 8.63 -35.65 1.75
C ALA A 52 9.28 -34.91 2.94
N ARG A 53 9.78 -33.68 2.73
CA ARG A 53 10.33 -32.81 3.79
C ARG A 53 9.28 -31.83 4.32
N GLY A 54 8.05 -31.85 3.79
CA GLY A 54 6.99 -30.89 4.14
C GLY A 54 7.13 -29.54 3.45
N LEU A 55 7.93 -29.43 2.38
CA LEU A 55 8.08 -28.20 1.61
C LEU A 55 7.01 -28.13 0.51
N LEU A 56 6.32 -26.98 0.40
CA LEU A 56 5.26 -26.77 -0.59
C LEU A 56 5.83 -26.84 -2.01
N THR A 57 5.42 -27.82 -2.80
CA THR A 57 5.90 -28.01 -4.19
C THR A 57 4.95 -27.45 -5.23
N SER A 58 3.65 -27.37 -4.94
CA SER A 58 2.70 -26.71 -5.82
C SER A 58 1.48 -26.15 -5.09
N GLN A 59 0.91 -25.13 -5.69
CA GLN A 59 -0.38 -24.56 -5.33
C GLN A 59 -1.24 -24.47 -6.59
N THR A 60 -2.47 -24.97 -6.52
CA THR A 60 -3.48 -24.83 -7.58
C THR A 60 -4.62 -23.97 -7.05
N ASN A 61 -4.87 -22.83 -7.68
CA ASN A 61 -5.98 -21.96 -7.28
C ASN A 61 -7.33 -22.49 -7.82
N ALA A 62 -8.43 -21.84 -7.44
CA ALA A 62 -9.77 -22.27 -7.84
C ALA A 62 -10.10 -22.10 -9.33
N ARG A 63 -9.28 -21.35 -10.07
CA ARG A 63 -9.36 -21.27 -11.54
C ARG A 63 -8.61 -22.42 -12.23
N GLY A 64 -7.83 -23.18 -11.48
CA GLY A 64 -6.98 -24.25 -11.98
C GLY A 64 -5.57 -23.81 -12.36
N ASP A 65 -5.18 -22.56 -12.11
CA ASP A 65 -3.81 -22.11 -12.36
C ASP A 65 -2.86 -22.72 -11.33
N VAL A 66 -1.75 -23.27 -11.82
CA VAL A 66 -0.75 -23.95 -11.00
C VAL A 66 0.50 -23.07 -10.86
N GLU A 67 0.93 -22.85 -9.63
CA GLU A 67 2.27 -22.36 -9.31
C GLU A 67 3.08 -23.50 -8.69
N SER A 68 4.33 -23.67 -9.09
CA SER A 68 5.20 -24.72 -8.56
C SER A 68 6.54 -24.19 -8.07
N TYR A 69 7.12 -24.90 -7.10
CA TYR A 69 8.32 -24.49 -6.39
C TYR A 69 9.34 -25.62 -6.36
N ALA A 70 10.62 -25.28 -6.54
CA ALA A 70 11.73 -26.21 -6.35
C ALA A 70 12.64 -25.72 -5.22
N TYR A 71 13.35 -26.67 -4.61
CA TYR A 71 14.21 -26.43 -3.45
C TYR A 71 15.56 -27.12 -3.61
N ASP A 72 16.59 -26.57 -3.00
CA ASP A 72 17.86 -27.26 -2.81
C ASP A 72 17.82 -28.25 -1.62
N ALA A 73 18.96 -28.88 -1.33
CA ALA A 73 19.09 -29.85 -0.25
C ALA A 73 18.86 -29.21 1.14
N ASP A 74 19.16 -27.92 1.30
CA ASP A 74 19.00 -27.17 2.55
C ASP A 74 17.56 -26.63 2.71
N GLY A 75 16.66 -26.92 1.76
CA GLY A 75 15.26 -26.48 1.79
C GLY A 75 15.07 -25.03 1.36
N ARG A 76 16.06 -24.40 0.73
CA ARG A 76 15.94 -23.04 0.18
C ARG A 76 15.33 -23.12 -1.22
N ARG A 77 14.41 -22.20 -1.53
CA ARG A 77 13.64 -22.20 -2.79
C ARG A 77 14.51 -21.78 -3.98
N THR A 78 14.85 -22.72 -4.85
CA THR A 78 15.67 -22.47 -6.04
C THR A 78 14.89 -21.98 -7.25
N SER A 79 13.57 -22.25 -7.32
CA SER A 79 12.75 -21.72 -8.40
C SER A 79 11.28 -21.52 -8.02
N VAL A 80 10.62 -20.65 -8.80
CA VAL A 80 9.17 -20.50 -8.84
C VAL A 80 8.75 -20.53 -10.31
N THR A 81 7.80 -21.39 -10.66
CA THR A 81 7.18 -21.44 -11.98
C THR A 81 5.73 -20.97 -11.86
N ASN A 82 5.37 -19.94 -12.61
CA ASN A 82 4.02 -19.36 -12.57
C ASN A 82 3.01 -20.16 -13.41
N GLY A 83 1.74 -19.76 -13.36
CA GLY A 83 0.66 -20.42 -14.11
C GLY A 83 0.79 -20.39 -15.64
N ARG A 84 1.66 -19.53 -16.20
CA ARG A 84 1.99 -19.50 -17.63
C ARG A 84 3.12 -20.48 -17.99
N GLY A 85 3.72 -21.16 -17.01
CA GLY A 85 4.87 -22.05 -17.18
C GLY A 85 6.23 -21.34 -17.21
N TYR A 86 6.28 -20.04 -16.92
CA TYR A 86 7.53 -19.27 -16.89
C TYR A 86 8.19 -19.34 -15.51
N THR A 87 9.50 -19.57 -15.50
CA THR A 87 10.26 -19.87 -14.29
C THR A 87 11.27 -18.79 -13.98
N ARG A 88 11.29 -18.32 -12.72
CA ARG A 88 12.40 -17.54 -12.15
C ARG A 88 13.20 -18.41 -11.21
N THR A 89 14.51 -18.18 -11.15
CA THR A 89 15.44 -18.98 -10.34
C THR A 89 16.25 -18.12 -9.40
N TYR A 90 16.64 -18.72 -8.28
CA TYR A 90 17.42 -18.08 -7.22
C TYR A 90 18.74 -18.80 -7.05
N ALA A 91 19.82 -18.04 -6.89
CA ALA A 91 21.09 -18.54 -6.37
C ALA A 91 21.32 -17.98 -4.97
N TYR A 92 22.09 -18.73 -4.18
CA TYR A 92 22.34 -18.42 -2.78
C TYR A 92 23.84 -18.26 -2.50
N THR A 93 24.17 -17.41 -1.54
CA THR A 93 25.51 -17.36 -0.93
C THR A 93 25.73 -18.62 -0.09
N ALA A 94 26.98 -18.85 0.35
CA ALA A 94 27.29 -19.92 1.30
C ALA A 94 26.57 -19.76 2.65
N ARG A 95 26.12 -18.54 3.01
CA ARG A 95 25.35 -18.27 4.24
C ARG A 95 23.83 -18.37 4.03
N GLY A 96 23.38 -18.68 2.81
CA GLY A 96 21.96 -18.84 2.48
C GLY A 96 21.21 -17.55 2.13
N GLU A 97 21.92 -16.43 1.94
CA GLU A 97 21.35 -15.19 1.42
C GLU A 97 21.15 -15.29 -0.10
N VAL A 98 20.18 -14.60 -0.70
CA VAL A 98 19.96 -14.65 -2.16
C VAL A 98 21.05 -13.84 -2.86
N SER A 99 21.93 -14.50 -3.61
CA SER A 99 23.01 -13.82 -4.35
C SER A 99 22.59 -13.38 -5.75
N SER A 100 21.63 -14.09 -6.37
CA SER A 100 21.08 -13.67 -7.66
C SER A 100 19.64 -14.15 -7.87
N LEU A 101 18.94 -13.41 -8.72
CA LEU A 101 17.61 -13.73 -9.22
C LEU A 101 17.66 -13.65 -10.75
N THR A 102 17.32 -14.76 -11.41
CA THR A 102 17.18 -14.80 -12.87
C THR A 102 15.70 -14.89 -13.23
N LEU A 103 15.23 -13.94 -14.04
CA LEU A 103 13.84 -13.84 -14.48
C LEU A 103 13.58 -14.64 -15.76
N PRO A 104 12.31 -14.95 -16.08
CA PRO A 104 11.99 -15.75 -17.26
C PRO A 104 12.27 -15.05 -18.60
N ASP A 105 12.45 -13.73 -18.57
CA ASP A 105 12.89 -12.92 -19.71
C ASP A 105 14.42 -12.73 -19.74
N THR A 106 15.16 -13.54 -18.98
CA THR A 106 16.63 -13.58 -18.87
C THR A 106 17.28 -12.39 -18.15
N ALA A 107 16.50 -11.43 -17.66
CA ALA A 107 17.02 -10.37 -16.79
C ALA A 107 17.59 -10.97 -15.50
N VAL A 108 18.73 -10.43 -15.03
CA VAL A 108 19.41 -10.92 -13.82
C VAL A 108 19.66 -9.77 -12.86
N GLU A 109 19.30 -9.98 -11.61
CA GLU A 109 19.63 -9.12 -10.48
C GLU A 109 20.64 -9.82 -9.58
N HIS A 110 21.55 -9.05 -8.99
CA HIS A 110 22.57 -9.55 -8.07
C HIS A 110 22.59 -8.76 -6.76
N TRP A 111 22.80 -9.46 -5.65
CA TRP A 111 23.01 -8.86 -4.34
C TRP A 111 24.34 -9.31 -3.73
N THR A 112 24.95 -8.39 -3.00
CA THR A 112 26.12 -8.65 -2.18
C THR A 112 25.82 -8.27 -0.74
N TYR A 113 26.49 -8.94 0.19
CA TYR A 113 26.25 -8.81 1.60
C TYR A 113 27.58 -8.56 2.33
N ASN A 114 27.54 -7.72 3.36
CA ASN A 114 28.72 -7.49 4.20
C ASN A 114 28.93 -8.63 5.23
N GLY A 115 29.88 -8.46 6.15
CA GLY A 115 30.16 -9.43 7.21
C GLY A 115 28.98 -9.74 8.13
N ASN A 116 28.08 -8.76 8.34
CA ASN A 116 26.92 -8.84 9.21
C ASN A 116 25.65 -9.38 8.51
N GLY A 117 25.72 -9.64 7.20
CA GLY A 117 24.59 -10.13 6.40
C GLY A 117 23.66 -9.02 5.89
N GLU A 118 24.05 -7.75 6.00
CA GLU A 118 23.31 -6.63 5.42
C GLU A 118 23.64 -6.50 3.93
N ILE A 119 22.65 -6.13 3.10
CA ILE A 119 22.84 -5.91 1.67
C ILE A 119 23.82 -4.75 1.48
N SER A 120 25.05 -5.05 1.06
CA SER A 120 26.10 -4.05 0.79
C SER A 120 26.07 -3.53 -0.64
N GLY A 121 25.37 -4.22 -1.53
CA GLY A 121 25.20 -3.75 -2.90
C GLY A 121 24.19 -4.54 -3.70
N TYR A 122 23.65 -3.87 -4.71
CA TYR A 122 22.67 -4.37 -5.67
C TYR A 122 23.15 -4.02 -7.09
N THR A 123 23.14 -5.00 -7.99
CA THR A 123 23.37 -4.78 -9.41
C THR A 123 22.10 -5.13 -10.17
N ASN A 124 21.52 -4.14 -10.83
CA ASN A 124 20.31 -4.31 -11.63
C ASN A 124 20.61 -4.98 -13.00
N PRO A 125 19.58 -5.37 -13.77
CA PRO A 125 19.79 -6.02 -15.07
C PRO A 125 20.49 -5.15 -16.13
N LEU A 126 20.58 -3.83 -15.92
CA LEU A 126 21.34 -2.91 -16.76
C LEU A 126 22.84 -2.89 -16.40
N SER A 127 23.29 -3.78 -15.49
CA SER A 127 24.66 -3.82 -14.95
C SER A 127 25.04 -2.55 -14.18
N GLN A 128 24.06 -1.84 -13.62
CA GLN A 128 24.29 -0.68 -12.79
C GLN A 128 24.40 -1.12 -11.33
N ALA A 129 25.53 -0.81 -10.69
CA ALA A 129 25.82 -1.21 -9.31
C ALA A 129 25.55 -0.07 -8.32
N ILE A 130 24.65 -0.31 -7.38
CA ILE A 130 24.35 0.56 -6.24
C ILE A 130 24.98 -0.08 -5.00
N THR A 131 25.67 0.71 -4.17
CA THR A 131 26.25 0.22 -2.91
C THR A 131 25.65 0.91 -1.71
N TYR A 132 25.53 0.15 -0.63
CA TYR A 132 24.90 0.57 0.62
C TYR A 132 25.93 0.51 1.75
N GLY A 133 26.12 1.64 2.43
CA GLY A 133 27.01 1.75 3.59
C GLY A 133 26.24 1.58 4.89
N TYR A 134 26.88 0.99 5.91
CA TYR A 134 26.32 0.78 7.24
C TYR A 134 27.33 1.20 8.31
N ASP A 135 26.85 1.59 9.49
CA ASP A 135 27.68 1.73 10.68
C ASP A 135 27.76 0.41 11.47
N ASP A 136 28.55 0.40 12.55
CA ASP A 136 28.75 -0.79 13.40
C ASP A 136 27.47 -1.27 14.11
N ALA A 137 26.43 -0.43 14.16
CA ALA A 137 25.12 -0.78 14.70
C ALA A 137 24.15 -1.32 13.62
N GLY A 138 24.62 -1.48 12.39
CA GLY A 138 23.84 -1.97 11.25
C GLY A 138 22.88 -0.94 10.65
N ARG A 139 23.04 0.34 10.98
CA ARG A 139 22.20 1.41 10.44
C ARG A 139 22.78 1.89 9.12
N GLN A 140 21.94 2.01 8.09
CA GLN A 140 22.38 2.44 6.77
C GLN A 140 22.86 3.90 6.79
N THR A 141 24.13 4.14 6.46
CA THR A 141 24.77 5.46 6.46
C THR A 141 24.83 6.11 5.08
N GLY A 142 24.62 5.35 4.00
CA GLY A 142 24.54 5.94 2.67
C GLY A 142 24.14 5.00 1.55
N ILE A 143 23.87 5.62 0.40
CA ILE A 143 23.59 4.99 -0.90
C ILE A 143 24.54 5.64 -1.91
N THR A 144 25.34 4.83 -2.58
CA THR A 144 26.23 5.30 -3.65
C THR A 144 25.74 4.78 -5.00
N TYR A 145 25.47 5.71 -5.91
CA TYR A 145 25.04 5.41 -7.26
C TYR A 145 26.24 5.35 -8.23
N PRO A 146 26.11 4.69 -9.40
CA PRO A 146 27.17 4.68 -10.41
C PRO A 146 27.57 6.07 -10.90
N SER A 147 26.63 7.01 -10.90
CA SER A 147 26.87 8.42 -11.20
C SER A 147 25.82 9.31 -10.51
N GLY A 148 26.10 10.60 -10.40
CA GLY A 148 25.21 11.55 -9.73
C GLY A 148 25.43 11.66 -8.22
N PRO A 149 24.56 12.39 -7.52
CA PRO A 149 24.71 12.64 -6.09
C PRO A 149 24.31 11.41 -5.25
N ASN A 150 25.18 11.03 -4.32
CA ASN A 150 24.92 10.00 -3.32
C ASN A 150 23.90 10.48 -2.28
N VAL A 151 23.35 9.53 -1.52
CA VAL A 151 22.56 9.82 -0.32
C VAL A 151 23.40 9.47 0.91
N THR A 152 23.43 10.34 1.92
CA THR A 152 24.04 10.04 3.22
C THR A 152 23.05 10.24 4.34
N PHE A 153 23.16 9.42 5.39
CA PHE A 153 22.31 9.45 6.56
C PHE A 153 23.14 9.62 7.82
N ALA A 154 22.62 10.41 8.76
CA ALA A 154 23.18 10.53 10.10
C ALA A 154 22.14 10.14 11.15
N TYR A 155 22.63 9.63 12.28
CA TYR A 155 21.81 9.14 13.37
C TYR A 155 22.29 9.73 14.71
N ASP A 156 21.38 9.86 15.66
CA ASP A 156 21.74 10.14 17.05
C ASP A 156 22.16 8.86 17.80
N SER A 157 22.51 9.04 19.08
CA SER A 157 22.91 7.94 19.97
C SER A 157 21.77 6.97 20.30
N ALA A 158 20.52 7.35 20.04
CA ALA A 158 19.34 6.52 20.29
C ALA A 158 18.92 5.72 19.04
N GLY A 159 19.70 5.74 17.96
CA GLY A 159 19.36 4.99 16.74
C GLY A 159 18.60 5.79 15.70
N ARG A 160 18.18 7.03 15.98
CA ARG A 160 17.19 7.75 15.18
C ARG A 160 17.84 8.58 14.10
N ARG A 161 17.28 8.57 12.89
CA ARG A 161 17.79 9.34 11.76
C ARG A 161 17.60 10.83 12.01
N THR A 162 18.69 11.58 12.12
CA THR A 162 18.68 13.03 12.33
C THR A 162 18.98 13.83 11.07
N SER A 163 19.58 13.20 10.05
CA SER A 163 19.90 13.86 8.78
C SER A 163 19.82 12.90 7.61
N MET A 164 19.38 13.42 6.47
CA MET A 164 19.54 12.86 5.14
C MET A 164 20.07 13.96 4.23
N VAL A 165 21.18 13.72 3.53
CA VAL A 165 21.71 14.61 2.50
C VAL A 165 21.67 13.90 1.16
N ASP A 166 21.06 14.51 0.17
CA ASP A 166 20.88 13.96 -1.18
C ASP A 166 21.03 15.06 -2.26
N ALA A 167 20.58 14.77 -3.48
CA ALA A 167 20.58 15.69 -4.62
C ALA A 167 19.82 17.01 -4.39
N ILE A 168 18.77 16.99 -3.58
CA ILE A 168 17.85 18.11 -3.39
C ILE A 168 18.25 18.98 -2.21
N GLY A 169 19.09 18.46 -1.30
CA GLY A 169 19.64 19.18 -0.16
C GLY A 169 19.64 18.36 1.12
N THR A 170 19.49 19.03 2.25
CA THR A 170 19.45 18.38 3.57
C THR A 170 18.03 18.30 4.10
N THR A 171 17.61 17.10 4.48
CA THR A 171 16.46 16.86 5.35
C THR A 171 16.97 16.56 6.76
N SER A 172 16.39 17.18 7.78
CA SER A 172 16.79 17.01 9.17
C SER A 172 15.61 16.74 10.09
N TRP A 173 15.83 15.91 11.10
CA TRP A 173 14.84 15.58 12.13
C TRP A 173 15.37 15.90 13.52
N THR A 174 14.51 16.44 14.36
CA THR A 174 14.74 16.51 15.81
C THR A 174 13.68 15.69 16.51
N PHE A 175 14.04 15.10 17.65
CA PHE A 175 13.15 14.21 18.41
C PHE A 175 13.11 14.61 19.87
N ASP A 176 11.98 14.31 20.52
CA ASP A 176 11.87 14.37 21.97
C ASP A 176 12.46 13.11 22.66
N ALA A 177 12.31 13.02 23.97
CA ALA A 177 12.78 11.88 24.75
C ALA A 177 11.98 10.57 24.50
N ALA A 178 10.78 10.67 23.93
CA ALA A 178 9.95 9.53 23.55
C ALA A 178 10.17 9.11 22.08
N SER A 179 11.14 9.71 21.40
CA SER A 179 11.47 9.44 19.99
C SER A 179 10.40 9.84 18.98
N GLN A 180 9.58 10.81 19.36
CA GLN A 180 8.65 11.44 18.46
C GLN A 180 9.35 12.62 17.77
N ALA A 181 9.16 12.75 16.46
CA ALA A 181 9.75 13.85 15.71
C ALA A 181 9.11 15.18 16.15
N THR A 182 9.89 16.12 16.69
CA THR A 182 9.44 17.45 17.11
C THR A 182 9.70 18.54 16.08
N ALA A 183 10.64 18.32 15.17
CA ALA A 183 10.84 19.18 14.01
C ALA A 183 11.33 18.38 12.81
N LEU A 184 10.95 18.89 11.63
CA LEU A 184 11.38 18.40 10.33
C LEU A 184 11.83 19.60 9.49
N GLY A 185 13.09 19.63 9.10
CA GLY A 185 13.60 20.56 8.09
C GLY A 185 13.72 19.85 6.76
N THR A 186 13.20 20.44 5.68
CA THR A 186 13.38 19.94 4.30
C THR A 186 13.77 21.09 3.39
N PRO A 187 14.34 20.83 2.20
CA PRO A 187 14.56 21.87 1.20
C PRO A 187 13.26 22.55 0.74
N GLN A 188 12.09 21.91 0.91
CA GLN A 188 10.78 22.46 0.55
C GLN A 188 10.13 23.27 1.69
N GLY A 189 10.63 23.17 2.92
CA GLY A 189 10.15 23.92 4.07
C GLY A 189 10.29 23.18 5.41
N ASN A 190 9.98 23.89 6.49
CA ASN A 190 10.17 23.40 7.87
C ASN A 190 8.85 23.22 8.60
N MET A 191 8.75 22.14 9.38
CA MET A 191 7.63 21.82 10.27
C MET A 191 8.11 21.64 11.70
N THR A 192 7.24 21.99 12.66
CA THR A 192 7.37 21.55 14.06
C THR A 192 6.10 20.85 14.52
N TYR A 193 6.24 19.91 15.44
CA TYR A 193 5.16 19.06 15.92
C TYR A 193 5.05 19.13 17.45
N GLY A 194 3.82 19.12 17.94
CA GLY A 194 3.49 18.95 19.35
C GLY A 194 2.70 17.68 19.58
N TYR A 195 2.89 17.05 20.75
CA TYR A 195 2.24 15.81 21.14
C TYR A 195 1.63 15.96 22.54
N ASP A 196 0.59 15.19 22.83
CA ASP A 196 0.09 15.00 24.18
C ASP A 196 0.85 13.88 24.91
N SER A 197 0.49 13.62 26.17
CA SER A 197 1.12 12.58 26.99
C SER A 197 0.87 11.14 26.52
N ALA A 198 -0.10 10.93 25.62
CA ALA A 198 -0.36 9.64 24.99
C ALA A 198 0.40 9.48 23.65
N GLY A 199 1.28 10.45 23.32
CA GLY A 199 2.05 10.46 22.09
C GLY A 199 1.23 10.82 20.83
N ARG A 200 0.03 11.38 21.02
CA ARG A 200 -0.83 11.78 19.90
C ARG A 200 -0.49 13.20 19.52
N ARG A 201 -0.28 13.43 18.22
CA ARG A 201 0.05 14.76 17.69
C ARG A 201 -1.09 15.74 17.97
N THR A 202 -0.82 16.83 18.68
CA THR A 202 -1.78 17.90 19.01
C THR A 202 -1.59 19.14 18.15
N SER A 203 -0.40 19.36 17.59
CA SER A 203 -0.11 20.47 16.69
C SER A 203 0.90 20.10 15.60
N MET A 204 0.75 20.78 14.46
CA MET A 204 1.74 20.82 13.38
C MET A 204 1.85 22.27 12.89
N VAL A 205 3.01 22.89 13.08
CA VAL A 205 3.28 24.25 12.60
C VAL A 205 4.07 24.17 11.32
N GLU A 206 3.53 24.75 10.26
CA GLU A 206 4.18 24.85 8.96
C GLU A 206 4.72 26.28 8.79
N THR A 207 6.05 26.41 8.68
CA THR A 207 6.73 27.71 8.67
C THR A 207 6.25 28.55 7.48
N GLY A 208 5.77 29.77 7.77
CA GLY A 208 5.21 30.69 6.77
C GLY A 208 3.77 30.40 6.34
N VAL A 209 3.11 29.36 6.88
CA VAL A 209 1.73 29.01 6.54
C VAL A 209 0.80 29.10 7.75
N GLY A 210 1.13 28.42 8.85
CA GLY A 210 0.30 28.48 10.06
C GLY A 210 0.33 27.18 10.86
N THR A 211 -0.63 27.03 11.77
CA THR A 211 -0.71 25.89 12.69
C THR A 211 -1.94 25.06 12.42
N SER A 212 -1.76 23.77 12.22
CA SER A 212 -2.84 22.79 12.30
C SER A 212 -2.91 22.21 13.71
N THR A 213 -4.11 22.03 14.25
CA THR A 213 -4.34 21.43 15.58
C THR A 213 -5.26 20.23 15.51
N TYR A 214 -5.03 19.30 16.42
CA TYR A 214 -5.69 18.00 16.46
C TYR A 214 -6.27 17.77 17.86
N SER A 215 -7.47 17.21 17.92
CA SER A 215 -8.10 16.81 19.18
C SER A 215 -8.64 15.39 19.07
N TYR A 216 -8.60 14.67 20.19
CA TYR A 216 -8.96 13.26 20.26
C TYR A 216 -9.98 13.01 21.36
N ASP A 217 -10.75 11.94 21.23
CA ASP A 217 -11.56 11.42 22.33
C ASP A 217 -10.73 10.56 23.31
N ALA A 218 -11.41 9.97 24.29
CA ALA A 218 -10.82 9.09 25.28
C ALA A 218 -10.27 7.77 24.67
N ASP A 219 -10.80 7.35 23.51
CA ASP A 219 -10.36 6.16 22.77
C ASP A 219 -9.23 6.47 21.78
N SER A 220 -8.65 7.68 21.86
CA SER A 220 -7.58 8.14 20.95
C SER A 220 -7.96 8.27 19.49
N ARG A 221 -9.26 8.44 19.20
CA ARG A 221 -9.74 8.70 17.84
C ARG A 221 -9.81 10.20 17.59
N LEU A 222 -9.40 10.63 16.40
CA LEU A 222 -9.37 12.05 16.01
C LEU A 222 -10.80 12.60 15.92
N THR A 223 -11.16 13.57 16.77
CA THR A 223 -12.48 14.21 16.78
C THR A 223 -12.49 15.57 16.10
N SER A 224 -11.36 16.27 16.04
CA SER A 224 -11.24 17.58 15.42
C SER A 224 -9.87 17.80 14.77
N LEU A 225 -9.88 18.39 13.58
CA LEU A 225 -8.71 18.88 12.84
C LEU A 225 -8.98 20.32 12.43
N ALA A 226 -8.33 21.29 13.05
CA ALA A 226 -8.28 22.66 12.55
C ALA A 226 -7.03 22.83 11.69
N ASN A 227 -7.17 23.25 10.44
CA ASN A 227 -6.02 23.48 9.56
C ASN A 227 -5.38 24.86 9.81
N ALA A 228 -4.23 25.09 9.17
CA ALA A 228 -3.47 26.34 9.25
C ALA A 228 -4.25 27.63 8.91
N PHE A 229 -5.43 27.51 8.30
CA PHE A 229 -6.31 28.62 7.92
C PHE A 229 -7.58 28.68 8.78
N SER A 230 -7.56 28.06 9.96
CA SER A 230 -8.68 27.97 10.92
C SER A 230 -9.91 27.20 10.43
N GLY A 231 -9.83 26.51 9.29
CA GLY A 231 -10.88 25.60 8.83
C GLY A 231 -10.91 24.36 9.71
N THR A 232 -12.01 24.14 10.44
CA THR A 232 -12.17 23.01 11.35
C THR A 232 -13.00 21.88 10.71
N THR A 233 -12.44 20.68 10.70
CA THR A 233 -13.12 19.44 10.32
C THR A 233 -13.33 18.58 11.55
N SER A 234 -14.56 18.13 11.80
CA SER A 234 -14.87 17.25 12.92
C SER A 234 -15.25 15.84 12.46
N ARG A 235 -15.03 14.86 13.35
CA ARG A 235 -15.31 13.45 13.12
C ARG A 235 -16.06 12.84 14.29
N THR A 236 -16.97 11.93 13.99
CA THR A 236 -17.69 11.12 14.99
C THR A 236 -17.61 9.65 14.61
N TYR A 237 -17.75 8.80 15.61
CA TYR A 237 -17.55 7.36 15.48
C TYR A 237 -18.77 6.59 16.01
N ASP A 238 -19.03 5.43 15.42
CA ASP A 238 -20.03 4.49 15.93
C ASP A 238 -19.52 3.69 17.15
N ALA A 239 -20.35 2.81 17.69
CA ALA A 239 -20.02 1.98 18.85
C ALA A 239 -18.87 0.98 18.58
N ASP A 240 -18.59 0.66 17.31
CA ASP A 240 -17.50 -0.21 16.89
C ASP A 240 -16.21 0.59 16.56
N SER A 241 -16.17 1.88 16.91
CA SER A 241 -15.06 2.80 16.63
C SER A 241 -14.80 3.09 15.15
N ARG A 242 -15.81 2.90 14.29
CA ARG A 242 -15.70 3.24 12.85
C ARG A 242 -16.21 4.66 12.61
N LEU A 243 -15.62 5.37 11.64
CA LEU A 243 -16.01 6.75 11.32
C LEU A 243 -17.47 6.78 10.84
N SER A 244 -18.38 7.37 11.61
CA SER A 244 -19.80 7.49 11.24
C SER A 244 -20.12 8.79 10.51
N ARG A 245 -19.40 9.88 10.82
CA ARG A 245 -19.55 11.17 10.12
C ARG A 245 -18.26 11.99 10.12
N GLN A 246 -18.00 12.66 9.00
CA GLN A 246 -17.02 13.73 8.87
C GLN A 246 -17.73 15.04 8.48
N THR A 247 -17.55 16.11 9.24
CA THR A 247 -18.10 17.44 8.94
C THR A 247 -16.97 18.39 8.57
N PHE A 248 -17.05 18.99 7.39
CA PHE A 248 -16.07 19.94 6.86
C PHE A 248 -16.26 21.34 7.46
N SER A 249 -15.26 22.20 7.31
CA SER A 249 -15.34 23.58 7.80
C SER A 249 -16.36 24.47 7.07
N SER A 250 -16.86 24.03 5.92
CA SER A 250 -18.00 24.67 5.24
C SER A 250 -19.36 24.37 5.90
N GLY A 251 -19.41 23.37 6.78
CA GLY A 251 -20.64 22.83 7.37
C GLY A 251 -21.26 21.67 6.58
N ALA A 252 -20.81 21.41 5.34
CA ALA A 252 -21.15 20.18 4.63
C ALA A 252 -20.57 18.96 5.37
N TYR A 253 -21.15 17.78 5.20
CA TYR A 253 -20.71 16.58 5.89
C TYR A 253 -20.97 15.29 5.10
N THR A 254 -20.23 14.25 5.46
CA THR A 254 -20.35 12.90 4.92
C THR A 254 -20.77 11.95 6.03
N ASP A 255 -21.85 11.21 5.82
CA ASP A 255 -22.29 10.09 6.68
C ASP A 255 -21.79 8.76 6.10
N LEU A 256 -21.37 7.83 6.96
CA LEU A 256 -20.97 6.48 6.58
C LEU A 256 -21.81 5.44 7.32
N GLY A 257 -22.15 4.35 6.63
CA GLY A 257 -22.85 3.19 7.18
C GLY A 257 -22.06 1.91 6.94
N TYR A 258 -22.22 0.93 7.83
CA TYR A 258 -21.47 -0.32 7.83
C TYR A 258 -22.38 -1.52 8.06
N ASP A 259 -21.98 -2.69 7.56
CA ASP A 259 -22.58 -3.97 7.93
C ASP A 259 -21.92 -4.61 9.17
N SER A 260 -22.38 -5.80 9.54
CA SER A 260 -21.86 -6.58 10.67
C SER A 260 -20.42 -7.10 10.47
N ARG A 261 -19.86 -6.94 9.27
CA ARG A 261 -18.45 -7.26 8.94
C ARG A 261 -17.60 -6.00 8.82
N SER A 262 -18.12 -4.85 9.25
CA SER A 262 -17.45 -3.56 9.14
C SER A 262 -17.13 -3.13 7.71
N ARG A 263 -17.87 -3.65 6.73
CA ARG A 263 -17.78 -3.19 5.33
C ARG A 263 -18.68 -1.98 5.16
N THR A 264 -18.18 -0.93 4.52
CA THR A 264 -18.98 0.29 4.29
C THR A 264 -20.11 -0.02 3.31
N THR A 265 -21.35 0.10 3.75
CA THR A 265 -22.55 -0.14 2.93
C THR A 265 -23.12 1.14 2.34
N SER A 266 -22.78 2.31 2.90
CA SER A 266 -23.24 3.60 2.37
C SER A 266 -22.26 4.73 2.67
N VAL A 267 -22.18 5.68 1.74
CA VAL A 267 -21.53 6.98 1.91
C VAL A 267 -22.50 8.04 1.40
N THR A 268 -22.87 9.03 2.22
CA THR A 268 -23.81 10.08 1.82
C THR A 268 -23.26 11.45 2.12
N HIS A 269 -23.07 12.26 1.08
CA HIS A 269 -22.61 13.64 1.15
C HIS A 269 -23.80 14.58 1.26
N LYS A 270 -23.78 15.48 2.25
CA LYS A 270 -24.87 16.42 2.55
C LYS A 270 -24.34 17.82 2.77
N ASN A 271 -25.19 18.79 2.47
CA ASN A 271 -25.01 20.16 2.93
C ASN A 271 -25.41 20.30 4.42
N SER A 272 -25.12 21.45 5.03
CA SER A 272 -25.39 21.74 6.44
C SER A 272 -26.88 21.80 6.77
N SER A 273 -27.75 21.95 5.77
CA SER A 273 -29.21 21.87 5.90
C SER A 273 -29.73 20.43 5.74
N ALA A 274 -28.84 19.44 5.75
CA ALA A 274 -29.12 18.02 5.53
C ALA A 274 -29.68 17.66 4.13
N GLY A 275 -29.59 18.58 3.16
CA GLY A 275 -29.86 18.29 1.76
C GLY A 275 -28.78 17.36 1.19
N VAL A 276 -29.19 16.26 0.56
CA VAL A 276 -28.29 15.31 -0.08
C VAL A 276 -27.67 15.94 -1.32
N LEU A 277 -26.34 15.94 -1.36
CA LEU A 277 -25.54 16.35 -2.51
C LEU A 277 -25.26 15.14 -3.42
N GLU A 278 -24.92 14.01 -2.80
CA GLU A 278 -24.71 12.72 -3.47
C GLU A 278 -24.87 11.59 -2.45
N SER A 279 -25.37 10.43 -2.89
CA SER A 279 -25.46 9.22 -2.07
C SER A 279 -24.91 8.01 -2.81
N GLU A 280 -24.15 7.18 -2.09
CA GLU A 280 -23.60 5.92 -2.58
C GLU A 280 -24.03 4.76 -1.69
N SER A 281 -24.36 3.62 -2.29
CA SER A 281 -24.58 2.36 -1.57
C SER A 281 -23.83 1.20 -2.20
N TYR A 282 -23.38 0.27 -1.37
CA TYR A 282 -22.50 -0.83 -1.75
C TYR A 282 -23.09 -2.17 -1.32
N VAL A 283 -23.04 -3.16 -2.22
CA VAL A 283 -23.45 -4.54 -1.97
C VAL A 283 -22.24 -5.44 -2.19
N TYR A 284 -22.06 -6.40 -1.30
CA TYR A 284 -20.94 -7.33 -1.32
C TYR A 284 -21.42 -8.78 -1.41
N ASP A 285 -20.59 -9.64 -1.99
CA ASP A 285 -20.74 -11.09 -1.81
C ASP A 285 -20.14 -11.54 -0.46
N ALA A 286 -20.08 -12.86 -0.25
CA ALA A 286 -19.51 -13.43 0.96
C ALA A 286 -17.98 -13.22 1.07
N ALA A 287 -17.25 -13.26 -0.06
CA ALA A 287 -15.78 -13.07 -0.13
C ALA A 287 -15.34 -11.60 -0.16
N ASN A 288 -16.22 -10.68 0.24
CA ASN A 288 -15.96 -9.24 0.30
C ASN A 288 -15.65 -8.61 -1.07
N ASN A 289 -16.12 -9.21 -2.17
CA ASN A 289 -16.12 -8.56 -3.47
C ASN A 289 -17.33 -7.62 -3.57
N LEU A 290 -17.13 -6.43 -4.14
CA LEU A 290 -18.18 -5.44 -4.35
C LEU A 290 -19.04 -5.84 -5.55
N THR A 291 -20.20 -6.44 -5.36
CA THR A 291 -21.06 -6.89 -6.48
C THR A 291 -21.91 -5.78 -7.07
N SER A 292 -22.22 -4.73 -6.30
CA SER A 292 -22.91 -3.55 -6.81
C SER A 292 -22.51 -2.25 -6.10
N LYS A 293 -22.38 -1.18 -6.88
CA LYS A 293 -22.28 0.20 -6.41
C LYS A 293 -23.44 0.99 -7.02
N THR A 294 -24.24 1.67 -6.20
CA THR A 294 -25.27 2.59 -6.68
C THR A 294 -24.90 4.01 -6.28
N VAL A 295 -24.79 4.91 -7.26
CA VAL A 295 -24.59 6.35 -7.04
C VAL A 295 -25.88 7.08 -7.38
N ASN A 296 -26.50 7.70 -6.39
CA ASN A 296 -27.85 8.27 -6.40
C ASN A 296 -28.91 7.24 -6.81
N SER A 297 -29.08 6.99 -8.10
CA SER A 297 -29.97 5.95 -8.63
C SER A 297 -29.36 5.15 -9.78
N ALA A 298 -28.11 5.43 -10.14
CA ALA A 298 -27.39 4.73 -11.18
C ALA A 298 -26.58 3.59 -10.56
N ALA A 299 -26.94 2.35 -10.90
CA ALA A 299 -26.26 1.16 -10.43
C ALA A 299 -25.19 0.70 -11.43
N THR A 300 -24.04 0.34 -10.89
CA THR A 300 -22.98 -0.43 -11.55
C THR A 300 -22.92 -1.81 -10.89
N SER A 301 -22.96 -2.85 -11.69
CA SER A 301 -22.77 -4.24 -11.25
C SER A 301 -21.37 -4.72 -11.61
N TYR A 302 -20.79 -5.56 -10.76
CA TYR A 302 -19.44 -6.08 -10.93
C TYR A 302 -19.45 -7.61 -10.95
N GLY A 303 -18.69 -8.20 -11.87
CA GLY A 303 -18.45 -9.64 -11.94
C GLY A 303 -17.02 -9.98 -11.57
N TYR A 304 -16.79 -11.20 -11.06
CA TYR A 304 -15.50 -11.69 -10.61
C TYR A 304 -15.24 -13.12 -11.11
N ASP A 305 -13.96 -13.50 -11.26
CA ASP A 305 -13.58 -14.90 -11.47
C ASP A 305 -13.42 -15.65 -10.13
N ALA A 306 -13.12 -16.95 -10.20
CA ALA A 306 -12.98 -17.81 -9.01
C ALA A 306 -11.79 -17.44 -8.09
N ILE A 307 -10.97 -16.47 -8.49
CA ILE A 307 -9.90 -15.91 -7.65
C ILE A 307 -10.07 -14.39 -7.47
N ASP A 308 -11.33 -13.93 -7.46
CA ASP A 308 -11.75 -12.57 -7.17
C ASP A 308 -11.25 -11.48 -8.13
N GLN A 309 -10.69 -11.84 -9.28
CA GLN A 309 -10.29 -10.84 -10.27
C GLN A 309 -11.54 -10.29 -10.94
N ILE A 310 -11.62 -8.98 -11.08
CA ILE A 310 -12.78 -8.34 -11.70
C ILE A 310 -12.90 -8.72 -13.19
N THR A 311 -14.01 -9.35 -13.59
CA THR A 311 -14.25 -9.77 -14.98
C THR A 311 -15.18 -8.84 -15.72
N SER A 312 -15.98 -8.04 -15.02
CA SER A 312 -16.89 -7.08 -15.65
C SER A 312 -17.31 -5.93 -14.75
N GLU A 313 -17.67 -4.83 -15.39
CA GLU A 313 -18.34 -3.67 -14.84
C GLU A 313 -19.50 -3.31 -15.78
N SER A 314 -20.72 -3.19 -15.27
CA SER A 314 -21.89 -2.91 -16.12
C SER A 314 -22.82 -1.90 -15.48
N ALA A 315 -23.05 -0.80 -16.20
CA ALA A 315 -23.99 0.27 -15.89
C ALA A 315 -24.75 0.66 -17.18
N SER A 316 -25.85 1.40 -17.06
CA SER A 316 -26.72 1.74 -18.20
C SER A 316 -26.00 2.49 -19.34
N ALA A 317 -24.96 3.27 -19.03
CA ALA A 317 -24.21 4.09 -19.98
C ALA A 317 -22.75 3.65 -20.18
N TYR A 318 -22.30 2.59 -19.48
CA TYR A 318 -20.92 2.14 -19.47
C TYR A 318 -20.87 0.63 -19.22
N SER A 319 -20.12 -0.10 -20.04
CA SER A 319 -19.85 -1.52 -19.78
C SER A 319 -18.43 -1.88 -20.16
N ALA A 320 -17.73 -2.56 -19.26
CA ALA A 320 -16.41 -3.12 -19.48
C ALA A 320 -16.36 -4.61 -19.11
N SER A 321 -15.56 -5.39 -19.82
CA SER A 321 -15.22 -6.76 -19.42
C SER A 321 -13.74 -7.07 -19.65
N TYR A 322 -13.21 -7.98 -18.85
CA TYR A 322 -11.80 -8.30 -18.77
C TYR A 322 -11.59 -9.81 -18.80
N THR A 323 -10.50 -10.24 -19.44
CA THR A 323 -10.00 -11.62 -19.35
C THR A 323 -8.55 -11.60 -18.88
N TYR A 324 -8.09 -12.70 -18.28
CA TYR A 324 -6.76 -12.80 -17.69
C TYR A 324 -6.09 -14.10 -18.06
N ASP A 325 -4.76 -14.09 -18.15
CA ASP A 325 -3.98 -15.31 -18.18
C ASP A 325 -3.76 -15.89 -16.77
N ALA A 326 -3.09 -17.03 -16.72
CA ALA A 326 -2.80 -17.77 -15.50
C ALA A 326 -1.81 -17.08 -14.54
N ASN A 327 -1.14 -15.99 -14.96
CA ASN A 327 -0.35 -15.12 -14.08
C ASN A 327 -1.04 -13.76 -13.83
N GLY A 328 -2.32 -13.62 -14.15
CA GLY A 328 -3.09 -12.40 -13.92
C GLY A 328 -2.74 -11.24 -14.86
N ASN A 329 -2.07 -11.48 -15.98
CA ASN A 329 -2.00 -10.44 -17.01
C ASN A 329 -3.35 -10.31 -17.71
N ARG A 330 -3.85 -9.09 -17.88
CA ARG A 330 -5.10 -8.84 -18.60
C ARG A 330 -4.90 -9.17 -20.08
N LEU A 331 -5.63 -10.13 -20.64
CA LEU A 331 -5.55 -10.53 -22.05
C LEU A 331 -6.45 -9.69 -22.96
N SER A 332 -7.55 -9.17 -22.42
CA SER A 332 -8.43 -8.27 -23.17
C SER A 332 -9.15 -7.26 -22.26
N LYS A 333 -9.54 -6.13 -22.85
CA LYS A 333 -10.52 -5.19 -22.32
C LYS A 333 -11.57 -4.95 -23.40
N THR A 334 -12.82 -5.29 -23.14
CA THR A 334 -13.94 -4.92 -24.01
C THR A 334 -14.66 -3.74 -23.40
N LEU A 335 -14.67 -2.59 -24.05
CA LEU A 335 -15.36 -1.37 -23.60
C LEU A 335 -16.45 -1.00 -24.61
N GLY A 336 -17.71 -0.94 -24.17
CA GLY A 336 -18.85 -0.57 -25.03
C GLY A 336 -18.99 -1.44 -26.29
N GLY A 337 -18.57 -2.71 -26.21
CA GLY A 337 -18.56 -3.67 -27.33
C GLY A 337 -17.27 -3.68 -28.17
N SER A 338 -16.38 -2.70 -28.04
CA SER A 338 -15.07 -2.69 -28.70
C SER A 338 -14.04 -3.44 -27.86
N THR A 339 -13.28 -4.36 -28.44
CA THR A 339 -12.30 -5.19 -27.71
C THR A 339 -10.87 -4.85 -28.09
N ASP A 340 -10.09 -4.46 -27.10
CA ASP A 340 -8.64 -4.40 -27.19
C ASP A 340 -8.03 -5.71 -26.69
N SER A 341 -7.12 -6.28 -27.48
CA SER A 341 -6.34 -7.49 -27.13
C SER A 341 -4.94 -7.10 -26.67
N TYR A 342 -4.45 -7.78 -25.64
CA TYR A 342 -3.21 -7.45 -24.95
C TYR A 342 -2.24 -8.62 -25.07
N THR A 343 -0.95 -8.35 -25.26
CA THR A 343 0.09 -9.40 -25.38
C THR A 343 1.26 -9.12 -24.44
N TYR A 344 1.97 -10.18 -24.04
CA TYR A 344 3.02 -10.13 -23.03
C TYR A 344 4.18 -11.05 -23.39
N ASP A 345 5.39 -10.69 -22.97
CA ASP A 345 6.54 -11.60 -23.01
C ASP A 345 6.54 -12.58 -21.81
N SER A 346 7.65 -13.33 -21.65
CA SER A 346 7.82 -14.30 -20.55
C SER A 346 8.01 -13.66 -19.18
N GLY A 347 8.43 -12.40 -19.12
CA GLY A 347 8.65 -11.62 -17.89
C GLY A 347 7.49 -10.71 -17.53
N ASP A 348 6.30 -10.96 -18.10
CA ASP A 348 5.06 -10.20 -17.93
C ASP A 348 5.12 -8.74 -18.43
N LYS A 349 6.09 -8.41 -19.30
CA LYS A 349 6.18 -7.09 -19.95
C LYS A 349 5.11 -7.02 -21.04
N MET A 350 4.26 -6.00 -21.01
CA MET A 350 3.14 -5.82 -21.94
C MET A 350 3.68 -5.39 -23.30
N LEU A 351 3.56 -6.18 -24.36
CA LEU A 351 4.06 -5.80 -25.69
C LEU A 351 3.05 -4.96 -26.48
N THR A 352 1.76 -5.27 -26.34
CA THR A 352 0.67 -4.52 -26.98
C THR A 352 -0.56 -4.42 -26.06
N ALA A 353 -1.34 -3.36 -26.23
CA ALA A 353 -2.67 -3.20 -25.66
C ALA A 353 -3.56 -2.41 -26.65
N GLY A 354 -4.36 -3.12 -27.43
CA GLY A 354 -5.13 -2.51 -28.52
C GLY A 354 -4.20 -1.85 -29.54
N ALA A 355 -4.39 -0.55 -29.79
CA ALA A 355 -3.55 0.23 -30.70
C ALA A 355 -2.18 0.64 -30.14
N LYS A 356 -1.93 0.41 -28.84
CA LYS A 356 -0.67 0.75 -28.18
C LYS A 356 0.35 -0.38 -28.33
N SER A 357 1.60 -0.03 -28.59
CA SER A 357 2.77 -0.90 -28.42
C SER A 357 3.74 -0.31 -27.40
N TYR A 358 4.48 -1.16 -26.73
CA TYR A 358 5.36 -0.78 -25.62
C TYR A 358 6.78 -1.28 -25.86
N ALA A 359 7.76 -0.48 -25.45
CA ALA A 359 9.15 -0.90 -25.37
C ALA A 359 9.62 -0.90 -23.90
N TYR A 360 10.59 -1.75 -23.61
CA TYR A 360 11.18 -1.91 -22.30
C TYR A 360 12.69 -1.93 -22.37
N ASP A 361 13.34 -1.55 -21.27
CA ASP A 361 14.73 -1.91 -21.05
C ASP A 361 14.86 -3.30 -20.39
N VAL A 362 16.09 -3.77 -20.20
CA VAL A 362 16.38 -5.08 -19.59
C VAL A 362 16.04 -5.14 -18.11
N ALA A 363 15.94 -3.99 -17.41
CA ALA A 363 15.43 -3.92 -16.04
C ALA A 363 13.89 -4.11 -15.97
N GLY A 364 13.22 -4.10 -17.13
CA GLY A 364 11.77 -4.28 -17.23
C GLY A 364 11.00 -2.99 -17.00
N ARG A 365 11.60 -1.84 -17.26
CA ARG A 365 10.94 -0.53 -17.16
C ARG A 365 10.42 -0.13 -18.52
N THR A 366 9.19 0.38 -18.57
CA THR A 366 8.57 0.83 -19.82
C THR A 366 9.31 2.06 -20.35
N THR A 367 10.05 1.95 -21.44
CA THR A 367 10.85 3.05 -22.00
C THR A 367 10.11 3.86 -23.06
N SER A 368 9.14 3.25 -23.74
CA SER A 368 8.25 3.98 -24.64
C SER A 368 6.89 3.34 -24.80
N VAL A 369 5.91 4.16 -25.15
CA VAL A 369 4.58 3.75 -25.57
C VAL A 369 4.28 4.44 -26.91
N THR A 370 4.00 3.65 -27.94
CA THR A 370 3.64 4.15 -29.26
C THR A 370 2.18 3.83 -29.55
N SER A 371 1.42 4.82 -29.99
CA SER A 371 0.02 4.67 -30.40
C SER A 371 -0.24 5.47 -31.67
N ALA A 372 -0.81 4.85 -32.70
CA ALA A 372 -1.08 5.49 -33.99
C ALA A 372 0.14 6.25 -34.59
N GLY A 373 1.35 5.69 -34.45
CA GLY A 373 2.60 6.29 -34.94
C GLY A 373 3.20 7.38 -34.04
N GLN A 374 2.51 7.77 -32.97
CA GLN A 374 2.97 8.78 -32.02
C GLN A 374 3.60 8.10 -30.80
N THR A 375 4.83 8.49 -30.46
CA THR A 375 5.61 7.86 -29.38
C THR A 375 5.80 8.79 -28.20
N THR A 376 5.47 8.30 -27.01
CA THR A 376 5.86 8.88 -25.73
C THR A 376 7.02 8.07 -25.17
N THR A 377 8.07 8.73 -24.66
CA THR A 377 9.23 8.06 -24.04
C THR A 377 9.29 8.38 -22.55
N VAL A 378 9.75 7.42 -21.75
CA VAL A 378 9.86 7.53 -20.29
C VAL A 378 11.31 7.28 -19.87
N ALA A 379 11.89 8.18 -19.08
CA ALA A 379 13.24 8.06 -18.55
C ALA A 379 13.20 7.75 -17.04
N TYR A 380 14.22 7.04 -16.57
CA TYR A 380 14.33 6.56 -15.19
C TYR A 380 15.69 6.90 -14.60
N ASP A 381 15.78 6.97 -13.28
CA ASP A 381 17.06 6.96 -12.57
C ASP A 381 17.46 5.55 -12.10
N TYR A 382 18.46 5.46 -11.21
CA TYR A 382 19.01 4.20 -10.70
C TYR A 382 18.08 3.46 -9.73
N GLU A 383 17.11 4.15 -9.14
CA GLU A 383 16.10 3.59 -8.23
C GLU A 383 14.78 3.34 -8.98
N ASP A 384 14.83 3.27 -10.31
CA ASP A 384 13.70 3.00 -11.20
C ASP A 384 12.55 4.03 -11.12
N ARG A 385 12.88 5.24 -10.66
CA ARG A 385 11.94 6.37 -10.56
C ARG A 385 11.83 7.09 -11.89
N VAL A 386 10.61 7.39 -12.34
CA VAL A 386 10.41 8.15 -13.58
C VAL A 386 10.90 9.58 -13.42
N THR A 387 11.97 9.97 -14.12
CA THR A 387 12.56 11.32 -14.07
C THR A 387 12.04 12.24 -15.16
N SER A 388 11.64 11.69 -16.31
CA SER A 388 10.96 12.46 -17.34
C SER A 388 10.00 11.62 -18.20
N ILE A 389 9.01 12.32 -18.76
CA ILE A 389 8.12 11.80 -19.80
C ILE A 389 8.17 12.79 -20.96
N THR A 390 8.58 12.34 -22.15
CA THR A 390 8.64 13.16 -23.37
C THR A 390 7.57 12.70 -24.34
N TYR A 391 6.73 13.65 -24.76
CA TYR A 391 5.57 13.41 -25.62
C TYR A 391 5.90 13.56 -27.10
N PRO A 392 5.03 13.11 -28.02
CA PRO A 392 5.23 13.24 -29.47
C PRO A 392 5.42 14.68 -29.97
N SER A 393 4.94 15.67 -29.20
CA SER A 393 5.14 17.10 -29.46
C SER A 393 6.54 17.61 -29.07
N SER A 394 7.40 16.74 -28.55
CA SER A 394 8.68 17.05 -27.88
C SER A 394 8.55 17.81 -26.56
N ALA A 395 7.32 18.12 -26.11
CA ALA A 395 7.09 18.60 -24.75
C ALA A 395 7.55 17.53 -23.75
N THR A 396 8.15 17.95 -22.64
CA THR A 396 8.70 17.04 -21.63
C THR A 396 8.26 17.45 -20.24
N ASN A 397 7.74 16.49 -19.49
CA ASN A 397 7.53 16.61 -18.06
C ASN A 397 8.77 16.10 -17.32
N THR A 398 9.15 16.77 -16.24
CA THR A 398 10.28 16.38 -15.41
C THR A 398 9.87 16.25 -13.95
N PHE A 399 10.51 15.33 -13.24
CA PHE A 399 10.19 14.99 -11.85
C PHE A 399 11.46 14.92 -11.00
N THR A 400 11.37 15.37 -9.75
CA THR A 400 12.47 15.30 -8.78
C THR A 400 12.01 14.59 -7.50
N TYR A 401 12.92 13.82 -6.92
CA TYR A 401 12.67 12.96 -5.77
C TYR A 401 13.74 13.20 -4.71
N ASN A 402 13.39 13.00 -3.43
CA ASN A 402 14.37 12.96 -2.36
C ASN A 402 15.02 11.57 -2.23
N GLY A 403 15.96 11.41 -1.30
CA GLY A 403 16.66 10.16 -1.03
C GLY A 403 15.79 9.05 -0.40
N LEU A 404 14.51 9.32 -0.12
CA LEU A 404 13.51 8.36 0.36
C LEU A 404 12.39 8.14 -0.67
N ASP A 405 12.69 8.41 -1.94
CA ASP A 405 11.81 8.18 -3.09
C ASP A 405 10.55 9.09 -3.14
N ALA A 406 10.36 10.00 -2.18
CA ALA A 406 9.22 10.89 -2.25
C ALA A 406 9.42 11.93 -3.37
N ARG A 407 8.44 12.03 -4.29
CA ARG A 407 8.41 13.12 -5.27
C ARG A 407 8.34 14.48 -4.55
N VAL A 408 9.33 15.33 -4.78
CA VAL A 408 9.45 16.67 -4.18
C VAL A 408 9.27 17.81 -5.19
N GLY A 409 9.27 17.51 -6.49
CA GLY A 409 9.00 18.50 -7.51
C GLY A 409 8.54 17.90 -8.83
N LYS A 410 7.87 18.73 -9.62
CA LYS A 410 7.59 18.43 -11.04
C LYS A 410 7.54 19.69 -11.88
N THR A 411 7.80 19.55 -13.17
CA THR A 411 7.47 20.57 -14.18
C THR A 411 6.69 19.88 -15.29
N ASP A 412 5.52 20.42 -15.60
CA ASP A 412 4.63 19.91 -16.64
C ASP A 412 3.98 21.07 -17.43
N SER A 413 2.98 20.78 -18.28
CA SER A 413 2.26 21.82 -19.03
C SER A 413 1.58 22.87 -18.13
N GLY A 414 1.30 22.53 -16.87
CA GLY A 414 0.76 23.42 -15.84
C GLY A 414 1.81 24.24 -15.08
N GLY A 415 3.10 24.09 -15.41
CA GLY A 415 4.23 24.79 -14.81
C GLY A 415 4.98 23.97 -13.75
N SER A 416 5.86 24.63 -13.02
CA SER A 416 6.66 23.99 -11.97
C SER A 416 5.94 23.96 -10.62
N LYS A 417 6.04 22.83 -9.93
CA LYS A 417 5.49 22.58 -8.59
C LYS A 417 6.59 22.10 -7.66
N SER A 418 6.50 22.49 -6.39
CA SER A 418 7.35 22.03 -5.30
C SER A 418 6.48 21.41 -4.21
N TYR A 419 6.73 20.15 -3.88
CA TYR A 419 5.90 19.37 -2.97
C TYR A 419 6.45 19.38 -1.56
N LYS A 420 5.76 20.07 -0.66
CA LYS A 420 6.01 20.03 0.77
C LYS A 420 5.12 18.98 1.42
N ARG A 421 5.65 18.21 2.38
CA ARG A 421 5.00 17.02 2.96
C ARG A 421 5.02 17.03 4.49
N ASP A 422 4.06 16.31 5.08
CA ASP A 422 4.04 15.95 6.50
C ASP A 422 4.92 14.71 6.72
N GLY A 423 6.25 14.91 6.65
CA GLY A 423 7.25 13.85 6.61
C GLY A 423 8.07 13.87 5.32
N ALA A 424 8.82 12.80 5.06
CA ALA A 424 9.77 12.73 3.95
C ALA A 424 9.68 11.46 3.08
N GLY A 425 8.92 10.45 3.50
CA GLY A 425 8.69 9.22 2.74
C GLY A 425 7.54 9.36 1.72
N VAL A 426 7.38 8.34 0.89
CA VAL A 426 6.44 8.33 -0.22
C VAL A 426 4.96 8.41 0.20
N THR A 427 4.62 7.81 1.34
CA THR A 427 3.25 7.80 1.91
C THR A 427 2.95 9.05 2.76
N ASN A 428 3.97 9.88 3.05
CA ASN A 428 3.77 11.11 3.79
C ASN A 428 2.94 12.09 2.96
N ALA A 429 1.88 12.60 3.57
CA ALA A 429 0.88 13.41 2.89
C ALA A 429 1.47 14.71 2.34
N VAL A 430 1.06 15.09 1.14
CA VAL A 430 1.42 16.37 0.52
C VAL A 430 0.61 17.49 1.18
N LEU A 431 1.30 18.49 1.71
CA LEU A 431 0.74 19.67 2.35
C LEU A 431 0.67 20.87 1.41
N SER A 432 1.56 20.94 0.42
CA SER A 432 1.50 21.98 -0.61
C SER A 432 2.20 21.53 -1.89
N ASP A 433 1.74 22.04 -3.04
CA ASP A 433 2.43 21.91 -4.34
C ASP A 433 3.03 23.25 -4.83
N GLY A 434 3.07 24.25 -3.95
CA GLY A 434 3.46 25.63 -4.24
C GLY A 434 2.33 26.51 -4.79
N ALA A 435 1.25 25.92 -5.30
CA ALA A 435 0.10 26.65 -5.84
C ALA A 435 -1.15 26.51 -4.96
N ALA A 436 -1.31 25.40 -4.24
CA ALA A 436 -2.31 25.22 -3.20
C ALA A 436 -1.69 24.70 -1.91
N ASN A 437 -2.42 24.93 -0.81
CA ASN A 437 -2.19 24.27 0.46
C ASN A 437 -3.28 23.21 0.66
N TYR A 438 -2.88 22.03 1.12
CA TYR A 438 -3.75 20.88 1.28
C TYR A 438 -3.96 20.60 2.77
N THR A 439 -5.20 20.32 3.13
CA THR A 439 -5.51 19.52 4.32
C THR A 439 -5.75 18.11 3.78
N PRO A 440 -4.77 17.20 3.93
CA PRO A 440 -4.79 15.90 3.25
C PRO A 440 -6.11 15.15 3.44
N GLY A 441 -6.68 14.65 2.34
CA GLY A 441 -7.95 13.93 2.32
C GLY A 441 -9.20 14.75 2.69
N VAL A 442 -9.07 16.05 2.96
CA VAL A 442 -10.17 16.90 3.47
C VAL A 442 -10.46 18.09 2.55
N SER A 443 -9.45 18.89 2.20
CA SER A 443 -9.65 20.11 1.42
C SER A 443 -8.37 20.62 0.76
N GLU A 444 -8.50 21.48 -0.25
CA GLU A 444 -7.44 22.39 -0.69
C GLU A 444 -7.81 23.85 -0.45
N ARG A 445 -6.79 24.71 -0.37
CA ARG A 445 -6.90 26.16 -0.41
C ARG A 445 -5.98 26.71 -1.50
N ARG A 446 -6.58 27.31 -2.53
CA ARG A 446 -5.90 27.89 -3.69
C ARG A 446 -6.34 29.34 -3.87
N SER A 447 -5.39 30.26 -3.97
CA SER A 447 -5.66 31.70 -4.14
C SER A 447 -6.69 32.26 -3.13
N GLY A 448 -6.66 31.78 -1.89
CA GLY A 448 -7.57 32.19 -0.81
C GLY A 448 -8.95 31.53 -0.80
N ALA A 449 -9.31 30.73 -1.82
CA ALA A 449 -10.55 29.97 -1.86
C ALA A 449 -10.32 28.52 -1.43
N SER A 450 -11.29 27.94 -0.70
CA SER A 450 -11.23 26.56 -0.24
C SER A 450 -12.20 25.67 -1.01
N LYS A 451 -11.74 24.46 -1.35
CA LYS A 451 -12.55 23.38 -1.90
C LYS A 451 -12.45 22.16 -1.00
N PHE A 452 -13.55 21.46 -0.79
CA PHE A 452 -13.67 20.31 0.11
C PHE A 452 -13.87 19.03 -0.68
N TYR A 453 -13.10 17.99 -0.33
CA TYR A 453 -13.11 16.71 -1.02
C TYR A 453 -14.15 15.77 -0.42
N HIS A 454 -15.07 15.31 -1.26
CA HIS A 454 -16.05 14.28 -0.94
C HIS A 454 -15.59 13.00 -1.60
N ALA A 455 -15.23 12.01 -0.79
CA ALA A 455 -14.65 10.77 -1.25
C ALA A 455 -15.58 9.57 -1.05
N GLU A 456 -15.51 8.63 -1.98
CA GLU A 456 -16.16 7.33 -1.87
C GLU A 456 -15.39 6.39 -0.93
N ARG A 457 -15.90 5.16 -0.75
CA ARG A 457 -15.37 4.16 0.19
C ARG A 457 -13.87 3.87 0.09
N LEU A 458 -13.27 3.80 -1.11
CA LEU A 458 -11.82 3.58 -1.28
C LEU A 458 -10.99 4.86 -1.18
N GLY A 459 -11.63 6.00 -0.92
CA GLY A 459 -10.96 7.29 -0.79
C GLY A 459 -10.74 8.00 -2.12
N SER A 460 -11.42 7.60 -3.20
CA SER A 460 -11.43 8.38 -4.44
C SER A 460 -12.29 9.62 -4.29
N ASN A 461 -11.75 10.79 -4.63
CA ASN A 461 -12.48 12.04 -4.52
C ASN A 461 -13.49 12.19 -5.67
N VAL A 462 -14.74 11.81 -5.44
CA VAL A 462 -15.82 11.80 -6.43
C VAL A 462 -16.49 13.17 -6.61
N MET A 463 -16.41 14.05 -5.62
CA MET A 463 -16.98 15.40 -5.70
C MET A 463 -16.14 16.44 -4.95
N GLU A 464 -16.18 17.69 -5.42
CA GLU A 464 -15.62 18.86 -4.75
C GLU A 464 -16.70 19.91 -4.50
N THR A 465 -16.81 20.42 -3.27
CA THR A 465 -17.67 21.58 -2.96
C THR A 465 -16.87 22.81 -2.55
N ASP A 466 -17.39 24.00 -2.82
CA ASP A 466 -16.84 25.26 -2.29
C ASP A 466 -17.30 25.54 -0.84
N SER A 467 -16.89 26.70 -0.30
CA SER A 467 -17.33 27.18 1.03
C SER A 467 -18.83 27.47 1.12
N SER A 468 -19.51 27.66 -0.01
CA SER A 468 -20.97 27.80 -0.10
C SER A 468 -21.67 26.45 -0.22
N GLN A 469 -20.93 25.34 -0.09
CA GLN A 469 -21.40 23.96 -0.16
C GLN A 469 -22.01 23.60 -1.53
N THR A 470 -21.62 24.34 -2.57
CA THR A 470 -22.04 24.09 -3.95
C THR A 470 -21.04 23.16 -4.62
N SER A 471 -21.52 22.16 -5.37
CA SER A 471 -20.66 21.27 -6.15
C SER A 471 -19.96 22.05 -7.27
N THR A 472 -18.64 21.98 -7.31
CA THR A 472 -17.77 22.66 -8.28
C THR A 472 -17.14 21.70 -9.29
N ALA A 473 -17.04 20.42 -8.93
CA ALA A 473 -16.59 19.36 -9.80
C ALA A 473 -17.11 18.00 -9.32
N THR A 474 -17.38 17.11 -10.28
CA THR A 474 -17.66 15.69 -10.02
C THR A 474 -16.76 14.82 -10.88
N ARG A 475 -16.47 13.61 -10.43
CA ARG A 475 -15.63 12.61 -11.11
C ARG A 475 -16.20 11.21 -10.88
N SER A 476 -16.26 10.42 -11.94
CA SER A 476 -16.57 8.99 -11.88
C SER A 476 -15.43 8.21 -12.51
N PHE A 477 -14.95 7.21 -11.78
CA PHE A 477 -13.85 6.34 -12.22
C PHE A 477 -14.37 4.94 -12.50
N ASP A 478 -13.76 4.22 -13.45
CA ASP A 478 -13.91 2.77 -13.54
C ASP A 478 -13.15 2.07 -12.40
N ALA A 479 -13.30 0.76 -12.26
CA ALA A 479 -12.67 0.00 -11.17
C ALA A 479 -11.14 0.14 -11.15
N PHE A 480 -10.50 0.41 -12.29
CA PHE A 480 -9.06 0.57 -12.41
C PHE A 480 -8.61 2.04 -12.32
N GLY A 481 -9.51 2.97 -12.01
CA GLY A 481 -9.18 4.37 -11.80
C GLY A 481 -9.14 5.23 -13.05
N MET A 482 -9.61 4.71 -14.19
CA MET A 482 -9.75 5.52 -15.41
C MET A 482 -10.93 6.47 -15.25
N LEU A 483 -10.74 7.76 -15.53
CA LEU A 483 -11.84 8.74 -15.50
C LEU A 483 -12.85 8.43 -16.62
N VAL A 484 -14.10 8.14 -16.23
CA VAL A 484 -15.20 7.82 -17.16
C VAL A 484 -16.06 9.04 -17.43
N ALA A 485 -16.34 9.84 -16.40
CA ALA A 485 -17.14 11.06 -16.51
C ALA A 485 -16.66 12.10 -15.51
N SER A 486 -16.82 13.37 -15.86
CA SER A 486 -16.61 14.49 -14.93
C SER A 486 -17.48 15.69 -15.31
N THR A 487 -17.72 16.56 -14.34
CA THR A 487 -18.30 17.88 -14.55
C THR A 487 -17.44 18.95 -13.90
N GLY A 488 -17.55 20.19 -14.37
CA GLY A 488 -16.77 21.31 -13.84
C GLY A 488 -15.28 21.18 -14.08
N SER A 489 -14.47 21.72 -13.18
CA SER A 489 -13.01 21.62 -13.25
C SER A 489 -12.39 21.50 -11.87
N SER A 490 -11.54 20.49 -11.71
CA SER A 490 -10.68 20.30 -10.54
C SER A 490 -9.24 20.59 -10.93
N SER A 491 -8.52 21.30 -10.06
CA SER A 491 -7.07 21.52 -10.17
C SER A 491 -6.29 20.61 -9.22
N SER A 492 -7.00 19.78 -8.44
CA SER A 492 -6.40 18.88 -7.47
C SER A 492 -5.84 17.65 -8.19
N PRO A 493 -4.59 17.24 -7.91
CA PRO A 493 -4.06 15.99 -8.43
C PRO A 493 -4.66 14.75 -7.74
N PHE A 494 -5.38 14.94 -6.63
CA PHE A 494 -5.94 13.87 -5.80
C PHE A 494 -7.34 13.50 -6.31
N GLY A 495 -7.39 12.55 -7.24
CA GLY A 495 -8.62 12.00 -7.83
C GLY A 495 -8.91 10.60 -7.33
N PHE A 496 -8.66 9.61 -8.20
CA PHE A 496 -8.77 8.19 -7.87
C PHE A 496 -7.89 7.87 -6.65
N VAL A 497 -8.49 7.32 -5.59
CA VAL A 497 -7.82 7.00 -4.31
C VAL A 497 -7.03 8.19 -3.74
N GLY A 498 -7.48 9.41 -4.04
CA GLY A 498 -6.78 10.66 -3.69
C GLY A 498 -6.58 10.87 -2.19
N GLN A 499 -7.45 10.31 -1.33
CA GLN A 499 -7.24 10.35 0.12
C GLN A 499 -5.97 9.62 0.57
N GLN A 500 -5.50 8.62 -0.18
CA GLN A 500 -4.25 7.92 0.09
C GLN A 500 -3.05 8.51 -0.65
N GLY A 501 -3.21 9.69 -1.25
CA GLY A 501 -2.11 10.43 -1.84
C GLY A 501 -1.75 10.04 -3.28
N TYR A 502 -2.62 9.28 -3.96
CA TYR A 502 -2.49 9.01 -5.39
C TYR A 502 -2.54 10.34 -6.16
N GLN A 503 -1.52 10.59 -6.96
CA GLN A 503 -1.37 11.84 -7.70
C GLN A 503 -1.53 11.60 -9.19
N THR A 504 -2.56 12.19 -9.80
CA THR A 504 -2.70 12.20 -11.26
C THR A 504 -1.76 13.22 -11.88
N ASP A 505 -1.01 12.80 -12.91
CA ASP A 505 -0.31 13.71 -13.80
C ASP A 505 -1.12 13.89 -15.09
N ALA A 506 -1.71 15.08 -15.24
CA ALA A 506 -2.74 15.33 -16.25
C ALA A 506 -2.27 15.14 -17.70
N ASP A 507 -1.03 15.51 -18.02
CA ASP A 507 -0.50 15.40 -19.39
C ASP A 507 -0.34 13.95 -19.85
N SER A 508 0.01 13.03 -18.95
CA SER A 508 0.21 11.61 -19.27
C SER A 508 -1.01 10.75 -18.97
N GLY A 509 -1.88 11.19 -18.05
CA GLY A 509 -2.98 10.39 -17.50
C GLY A 509 -2.52 9.30 -16.52
N LEU A 510 -1.22 9.26 -16.17
CA LEU A 510 -0.67 8.31 -15.21
C LEU A 510 -0.91 8.77 -13.77
N LEU A 511 -0.91 7.80 -12.86
CA LEU A 511 -1.02 8.00 -11.42
C LEU A 511 0.33 7.67 -10.76
N LEU A 512 0.87 8.57 -9.95
CA LEU A 512 1.98 8.24 -9.04
C LEU A 512 1.42 7.67 -7.74
N LEU A 513 1.77 6.41 -7.46
CA LEU A 513 1.48 5.67 -6.25
C LEU A 513 2.78 5.49 -5.50
N GLY A 514 3.13 6.48 -4.67
CA GLY A 514 4.38 6.47 -3.89
C GLY A 514 5.65 6.24 -4.73
N HIS A 515 6.09 4.99 -4.79
CA HIS A 515 7.26 4.47 -5.48
C HIS A 515 7.09 4.28 -6.99
N ARG A 516 5.88 4.01 -7.49
CA ARG A 516 5.66 3.60 -8.90
C ARG A 516 4.59 4.41 -9.62
N TYR A 517 4.77 4.55 -10.93
CA TYR A 517 3.73 5.04 -11.83
C TYR A 517 2.81 3.90 -12.29
N TYR A 518 1.52 4.15 -12.18
CA TYR A 518 0.41 3.29 -12.57
C TYR A 518 -0.33 3.89 -13.78
N ASP A 519 -0.58 3.06 -14.80
CA ASP A 519 -1.42 3.40 -15.95
C ASP A 519 -2.84 2.84 -15.74
N PRO A 520 -3.83 3.68 -15.38
CA PRO A 520 -5.20 3.23 -15.18
C PRO A 520 -5.87 2.74 -16.48
N SER A 521 -5.39 3.17 -17.65
CA SER A 521 -5.96 2.76 -18.94
C SER A 521 -5.72 1.29 -19.23
N THR A 522 -4.59 0.76 -18.77
CA THR A 522 -4.20 -0.65 -18.92
C THR A 522 -4.27 -1.46 -17.64
N GLY A 523 -4.39 -0.80 -16.48
CA GLY A 523 -4.51 -1.44 -15.17
C GLY A 523 -3.20 -2.02 -14.65
N ARG A 524 -2.05 -1.41 -14.97
CA ARG A 524 -0.72 -1.93 -14.62
C ARG A 524 0.30 -0.83 -14.31
N PHE A 525 1.36 -1.20 -13.60
CA PHE A 525 2.52 -0.35 -13.34
C PHE A 525 3.49 -0.30 -14.52
N LEU A 526 4.27 0.78 -14.60
CA LEU A 526 5.31 0.96 -15.63
C LEU A 526 6.59 0.16 -15.36
N THR A 527 6.83 -0.22 -14.12
CA THR A 527 8.00 -0.95 -13.63
C THR A 527 7.59 -2.19 -12.85
N ARG A 528 8.51 -3.14 -12.71
CA ARG A 528 8.34 -4.26 -11.79
C ARG A 528 8.28 -3.75 -10.36
N ASP A 529 7.58 -4.49 -9.52
CA ASP A 529 7.52 -4.26 -8.09
C ASP A 529 8.90 -4.38 -7.44
N HIS A 530 9.32 -3.34 -6.71
CA HIS A 530 10.61 -3.32 -6.04
C HIS A 530 10.62 -4.27 -4.83
N ALA A 531 9.48 -4.45 -4.16
CA ALA A 531 9.31 -5.43 -3.09
C ALA A 531 9.25 -6.87 -3.63
N LYS A 532 8.96 -7.03 -4.92
CA LYS A 532 8.85 -8.32 -5.61
C LYS A 532 7.82 -9.25 -4.97
N ASP A 533 6.78 -8.68 -4.38
CA ASP A 533 5.70 -9.43 -3.78
C ASP A 533 4.64 -9.84 -4.82
N GLY A 534 3.90 -10.90 -4.49
CA GLY A 534 2.94 -11.50 -5.41
C GLY A 534 3.53 -12.25 -6.62
N ARG A 535 2.62 -12.66 -7.51
CA ARG A 535 2.91 -13.49 -8.69
C ARG A 535 3.28 -12.70 -9.93
N ASN A 536 2.77 -11.46 -10.03
CA ASN A 536 2.90 -10.60 -11.20
C ASN A 536 3.26 -9.20 -10.76
N TRP A 537 4.49 -8.81 -11.06
CA TRP A 537 5.09 -7.59 -10.51
C TRP A 537 4.71 -6.30 -11.24
N TYR A 538 3.84 -6.35 -12.24
CA TYR A 538 3.26 -5.16 -12.87
C TYR A 538 1.78 -4.97 -12.55
N ASN A 539 1.16 -5.94 -11.90
CA ASN A 539 -0.28 -5.94 -11.69
C ASN A 539 -0.68 -4.95 -10.60
N TYR A 540 -1.76 -4.21 -10.81
CA TYR A 540 -2.36 -3.39 -9.76
C TYR A 540 -3.35 -4.20 -8.91
N CYS A 541 -3.01 -4.35 -7.63
CA CYS A 541 -3.88 -4.97 -6.62
C CYS A 541 -4.37 -6.38 -6.98
N GLY A 542 -3.58 -7.17 -7.74
CA GLY A 542 -3.94 -8.51 -8.19
C GLY A 542 -5.21 -8.57 -9.05
N ASN A 543 -5.54 -7.50 -9.79
CA ASN A 543 -6.81 -7.28 -10.49
C ASN A 543 -8.05 -7.26 -9.57
N ARG A 544 -7.89 -6.87 -8.30
CA ARG A 544 -8.96 -6.72 -7.30
C ARG A 544 -9.16 -5.26 -6.86
N PRO A 545 -9.15 -4.27 -7.77
CA PRO A 545 -9.04 -2.86 -7.39
C PRO A 545 -10.30 -2.30 -6.70
N THR A 546 -11.42 -3.03 -6.74
CA THR A 546 -12.64 -2.66 -6.01
C THR A 546 -12.58 -3.03 -4.52
N LYS A 547 -11.64 -3.87 -4.07
CA LYS A 547 -11.52 -4.23 -2.64
C LYS A 547 -10.13 -4.08 -2.05
N VAL A 548 -9.10 -4.04 -2.89
CA VAL A 548 -7.69 -3.95 -2.51
C VAL A 548 -7.11 -2.61 -2.98
N LEU A 549 -6.20 -2.05 -2.19
CA LEU A 549 -5.56 -0.76 -2.43
C LEU A 549 -4.04 -0.88 -2.27
N ASP A 550 -3.30 -0.18 -3.10
CA ASP A 550 -1.82 -0.14 -3.07
C ASP A 550 -1.34 1.27 -2.68
N PRO A 551 -1.09 1.55 -1.40
CA PRO A 551 -0.92 2.92 -0.92
C PRO A 551 0.45 3.52 -1.21
N ASP A 552 1.46 2.71 -1.53
CA ASP A 552 2.81 3.18 -1.80
C ASP A 552 3.36 2.70 -3.14
N GLY A 553 2.60 1.89 -3.87
CA GLY A 553 2.99 1.35 -5.14
C GLY A 553 3.89 0.13 -5.04
N ASN A 554 4.34 -0.39 -3.89
CA ASN A 554 5.21 -1.58 -3.81
C ASN A 554 4.49 -2.82 -3.27
N GLY A 555 3.17 -2.80 -3.31
CA GLY A 555 2.36 -3.93 -2.90
C GLY A 555 1.08 -3.45 -2.24
N PRO A 556 -0.06 -4.10 -2.54
CA PRO A 556 -1.30 -3.75 -1.90
C PRO A 556 -1.19 -3.86 -0.38
N TRP A 557 -1.73 -2.86 0.33
CA TRP A 557 -2.20 -3.12 1.68
C TRP A 557 -3.44 -3.97 1.50
N ASP A 558 -3.26 -5.29 1.55
CA ASP A 558 -4.37 -6.11 1.97
C ASP A 558 -4.74 -5.63 3.36
N ASN A 559 -5.93 -5.06 3.50
CA ASN A 559 -6.58 -4.83 4.80
C ASN A 559 -6.70 -6.18 5.52
N LEU A 560 -5.61 -6.74 6.05
CA LEU A 560 -5.45 -7.89 6.95
C LEU A 560 -6.38 -9.12 6.76
N ALA A 561 -7.10 -9.23 5.64
CA ALA A 561 -8.23 -10.15 5.49
C ALA A 561 -8.23 -10.92 4.16
N VAL A 562 -7.42 -10.54 3.15
CA VAL A 562 -7.59 -11.10 1.79
C VAL A 562 -6.41 -11.97 1.30
N ILE A 563 -5.21 -11.90 1.86
CA ILE A 563 -4.13 -12.90 1.59
C ILE A 563 -4.05 -14.00 2.65
N PHE A 564 -4.65 -13.82 3.84
CA PHE A 564 -4.64 -14.85 4.89
C PHE A 564 -5.79 -15.85 4.83
N GLY A 565 -6.47 -15.97 3.68
CA GLY A 565 -7.50 -17.00 3.47
C GLY A 565 -6.96 -18.42 3.65
N ALA A 566 -5.64 -18.63 3.54
CA ALA A 566 -5.00 -19.95 3.55
C ALA A 566 -3.99 -20.22 4.68
N LEU A 567 -3.82 -19.32 5.66
CA LEU A 567 -2.90 -19.54 6.78
C LEU A 567 -3.66 -19.90 8.07
N PRO A 568 -3.27 -20.99 8.77
CA PRO A 568 -3.94 -21.43 9.99
C PRO A 568 -3.86 -20.38 11.11
N LEU A 569 -4.89 -20.34 11.95
CA LEU A 569 -5.10 -19.33 13.00
C LEU A 569 -3.92 -19.16 13.97
N TRP A 570 -3.04 -20.16 14.14
CA TRP A 570 -1.88 -20.04 15.04
C TRP A 570 -0.82 -19.05 14.52
N LEU A 571 -0.86 -18.67 13.23
CA LEU A 571 -0.09 -17.53 12.72
C LEU A 571 -0.83 -16.19 12.89
N LYS A 572 -2.17 -16.20 13.02
CA LYS A 572 -3.01 -15.01 13.23
C LYS A 572 -3.15 -14.61 14.71
N VAL A 573 -3.18 -15.57 15.62
CA VAL A 573 -3.30 -15.35 17.08
C VAL A 573 -2.01 -14.74 17.65
N VAL A 574 -0.84 -15.08 17.08
CA VAL A 574 0.42 -14.41 17.45
C VAL A 574 0.37 -12.92 17.11
N THR A 575 -0.32 -12.50 16.05
CA THR A 575 -0.42 -11.07 15.70
C THR A 575 -1.45 -10.30 16.53
N ILE A 576 -2.50 -10.94 17.05
CA ILE A 576 -3.58 -10.26 17.79
C ILE A 576 -3.32 -10.21 19.31
N VAL A 577 -2.55 -11.15 19.88
CA VAL A 577 -2.29 -11.19 21.34
C VAL A 577 -1.25 -10.14 21.81
N PHE A 578 -0.53 -9.45 20.92
CA PHE A 578 0.45 -8.41 21.29
C PHE A 578 -0.08 -6.98 21.36
N LEU A 579 -1.40 -6.75 21.43
CA LEU A 579 -1.98 -5.41 21.67
C LEU A 579 -2.32 -5.11 23.13
N ALA A 580 -1.76 -5.85 24.08
CA ALA A 580 -1.80 -5.50 25.49
C ALA A 580 -0.47 -5.86 26.19
N GLY A 581 0.41 -4.87 26.32
CA GLY A 581 1.61 -4.95 27.17
C GLY A 581 2.91 -5.19 26.41
N ASP A 582 3.93 -4.46 26.84
CA ASP A 582 5.22 -4.22 26.19
C ASP A 582 6.09 -5.45 25.86
N ILE A 583 7.05 -5.19 24.95
CA ILE A 583 8.23 -5.99 24.53
C ILE A 583 8.03 -6.84 23.27
N VAL A 584 8.54 -6.31 22.16
CA VAL A 584 8.65 -6.97 20.84
C VAL A 584 9.87 -7.88 20.82
N VAL A 585 9.65 -9.20 20.74
CA VAL A 585 10.66 -10.18 20.32
C VAL A 585 10.13 -10.85 19.07
N CYS A 586 10.73 -10.51 17.92
CA CYS A 586 10.40 -11.05 16.61
C CYS A 586 10.76 -12.54 16.53
N ILE A 587 9.77 -13.42 16.34
CA ILE A 587 9.99 -14.79 15.85
C ILE A 587 9.37 -14.87 14.45
N TYR A 588 10.21 -14.67 13.43
CA TYR A 588 9.91 -14.99 12.04
C TYR A 588 10.13 -16.49 11.84
N VAL A 589 9.05 -17.26 11.63
CA VAL A 589 9.17 -18.63 11.11
C VAL A 589 9.11 -18.56 9.58
N ILE A 590 10.12 -19.18 8.99
CA ILE A 590 10.57 -19.19 7.60
C ILE A 590 9.44 -19.57 6.63
N ILE A 591 8.86 -18.55 5.97
CA ILE A 591 8.35 -18.65 4.60
C ILE A 591 9.06 -17.53 3.86
N GLY A 592 9.93 -17.89 2.91
CA GLY A 592 10.83 -16.95 2.24
C GLY A 592 10.08 -15.82 1.54
N THR A 593 10.00 -14.66 2.22
CA THR A 593 9.59 -13.38 1.66
C THR A 593 10.67 -12.34 1.86
N TRP A 594 10.95 -11.68 0.75
CA TRP A 594 11.85 -10.57 0.52
C TRP A 594 11.35 -9.34 1.31
N ARG A 595 11.69 -9.25 2.60
CA ARG A 595 11.64 -8.01 3.40
C ARG A 595 12.82 -7.97 4.38
N ALA A 596 14.02 -8.06 3.83
CA ALA A 596 15.22 -7.60 4.51
C ALA A 596 15.82 -6.45 3.69
N ASN A 597 15.70 -5.25 4.25
CA ASN A 597 16.49 -4.05 3.92
C ASN A 597 16.14 -3.27 2.63
N GLN A 598 14.85 -3.00 2.41
CA GLN A 598 14.44 -1.67 1.98
C GLN A 598 14.08 -0.88 3.26
N PRO A 599 14.55 0.36 3.47
CA PRO A 599 14.28 1.10 4.69
C PRO A 599 12.82 1.56 4.71
N MET A 600 11.94 0.69 5.17
CA MET A 600 10.70 1.13 5.81
C MET A 600 11.11 1.99 7.00
N ILE A 601 10.68 3.25 7.00
CA ILE A 601 10.83 4.16 8.14
C ILE A 601 10.02 3.58 9.29
N ALA A 602 10.62 2.71 10.09
CA ALA A 602 10.12 2.39 11.40
C ALA A 602 10.38 3.61 12.30
N THR A 603 9.32 4.20 12.82
CA THR A 603 9.41 5.10 13.97
C THR A 603 9.65 4.22 15.19
N GLU A 604 10.92 4.03 15.58
CA GLU A 604 11.27 3.21 16.74
C GLU A 604 11.26 4.04 18.03
N VAL A 605 10.45 3.58 18.98
CA VAL A 605 10.40 4.02 20.39
C VAL A 605 11.51 3.28 21.16
N PRO A 606 12.36 3.98 21.94
CA PRO A 606 13.46 3.37 22.68
C PRO A 606 12.94 2.65 23.92
N ALA A 607 13.54 1.50 24.21
CA ALA A 607 13.30 0.71 25.42
C ALA A 607 13.48 1.57 26.69
N GLY A 608 12.45 1.60 27.54
CA GLY A 608 12.49 2.27 28.84
C GLY A 608 13.48 1.65 29.84
N PRO A 609 13.83 2.36 30.91
CA PRO A 609 14.82 1.91 31.89
C PRO A 609 14.29 0.74 32.73
N GLN A 610 15.11 -0.30 32.86
CA GLN A 610 14.87 -1.46 33.72
C GLN A 610 14.61 -1.03 35.18
N PRO A 611 13.59 -1.57 35.87
CA PRO A 611 13.40 -1.31 37.30
C PRO A 611 14.50 -1.99 38.13
N ARG A 612 14.97 -1.28 39.16
CA ARG A 612 15.97 -1.75 40.12
C ARG A 612 15.44 -2.94 40.94
N PRO A 613 16.29 -3.91 41.30
CA PRO A 613 15.86 -5.03 42.14
C PRO A 613 15.51 -4.57 43.56
N VAL A 614 14.38 -5.07 44.06
CA VAL A 614 13.93 -4.90 45.43
C VAL A 614 14.69 -5.90 46.32
N ASN A 615 15.28 -5.41 47.41
CA ASN A 615 15.94 -6.21 48.44
C ASN A 615 14.97 -7.20 49.09
N GLU A 616 15.26 -8.50 49.01
CA GLU A 616 14.70 -9.49 49.94
C GLU A 616 15.58 -9.56 51.19
N GLY A 617 14.99 -9.26 52.35
CA GLY A 617 15.54 -9.53 53.67
C GLY A 617 15.32 -10.99 54.11
N PRO A 618 16.02 -11.46 55.16
CA PRO A 618 16.39 -12.86 55.29
C PRO A 618 15.30 -13.75 55.87
N SER A 619 15.22 -14.97 55.34
CA SER A 619 14.44 -16.08 55.86
C SER A 619 15.09 -16.69 57.11
N VAL A 620 14.28 -16.88 58.15
CA VAL A 620 14.63 -17.59 59.40
C VAL A 620 14.14 -19.04 59.29
N PRO A 621 14.93 -20.06 59.70
CA PRO A 621 14.51 -21.45 59.65
C PRO A 621 13.89 -21.90 60.99
N LEU A 622 12.83 -22.71 60.95
CA LEU A 622 12.42 -23.54 62.08
C LEU A 622 12.01 -24.94 61.60
N GLU A 623 12.78 -25.91 62.09
CA GLU A 623 12.63 -27.34 61.93
C GLU A 623 11.56 -27.94 62.87
N ARG A 624 10.94 -29.03 62.36
CA ARG A 624 10.48 -30.28 63.01
C ARG A 624 9.41 -30.25 64.12
N GLY A 625 8.42 -31.13 63.93
CA GLY A 625 8.23 -32.24 64.86
C GLY A 625 6.79 -32.72 65.16
N ARG A 626 6.33 -33.73 64.40
CA ARG A 626 5.67 -34.99 64.82
C ARG A 626 4.44 -35.03 65.76
N GLN A 627 3.44 -35.79 65.29
CA GLN A 627 2.59 -36.85 65.91
C GLN A 627 1.09 -36.58 65.66
N ALA A 628 0.17 -37.54 65.58
CA ALA A 628 0.03 -38.92 65.11
C ALA A 628 -1.42 -39.34 65.49
N SER A 629 -2.02 -40.25 64.71
CA SER A 629 -3.28 -41.02 64.94
C SER A 629 -4.60 -40.22 65.03
N GLU A 630 -5.74 -40.71 64.52
CA GLU A 630 -6.16 -42.06 64.05
C GLU A 630 -6.61 -42.10 62.59
#